data_AF-A0A948FTD0-F1
#
_entry.id   AF-A0A948FTD0-F1
#
_cell.length_a   1.000
_cell.length_b   1.000
_cell.length_c   1.000
_cell.angle_alpha   90.00
_cell.angle_beta   90.00
_cell.angle_gamma   90.00
#
_symmetry.space_group_name_H-M   'P 1'
#
loop_
_entity.id
_entity.type
_entity.pdbx_description
1 polymer ?
#
loop_
_entity_poly.entity_id
_entity_poly.type
_entity_poly.pdbx_seq_one_letter_code
_entity_poly.pdbx_strand_id
1 'polypeptide(L)'
;MSFRLNLDPFLQTVQGGPQGLDLAEETIDGVIKQIDTELAEFNPEAFAFAASIQDSSYGGADSAANLALHYNRAHEVIWKTLRGIREDLESFQQACRDAKNEIISADEDSYDRIRITRDAVDALASGSTSREGQRQYDDARQGQDVTGGRDA
;
A
#
# COMPACT_ATOMS: atom_id res chain seq x y z
N MET A 1 -16.09 -21.21 16.71
CA MET A 1 -15.85 -19.77 16.46
C MET A 1 -15.56 -19.62 14.98
N SER A 2 -16.36 -18.84 14.27
CA SER A 2 -16.24 -18.63 12.81
C SER A 2 -15.49 -17.33 12.58
N PHE A 3 -14.25 -17.40 12.10
CA PHE A 3 -13.49 -16.25 11.63
C PHE A 3 -14.07 -15.79 10.28
N ARG A 4 -14.46 -14.53 10.17
CA ARG A 4 -14.88 -13.90 8.90
C ARG A 4 -14.23 -12.53 8.79
N LEU A 5 -13.19 -12.44 7.97
CA LEU A 5 -12.69 -11.16 7.46
C LEU A 5 -13.74 -10.60 6.50
N ASN A 6 -14.45 -9.55 6.93
CA ASN A 6 -15.37 -8.82 6.07
C ASN A 6 -14.59 -7.72 5.34
N LEU A 7 -14.22 -7.99 4.08
CA LEU A 7 -13.45 -7.08 3.22
C LEU A 7 -14.31 -6.39 2.16
N ASP A 8 -15.61 -6.69 2.10
CA ASP A 8 -16.56 -6.15 1.12
C ASP A 8 -16.59 -4.61 1.03
N PRO A 9 -16.48 -3.82 2.12
CA PRO A 9 -16.47 -2.37 2.00
C PRO A 9 -15.21 -1.80 1.32
N PHE A 10 -14.11 -2.55 1.30
CA PHE A 10 -12.83 -2.09 0.72
C PHE A 10 -12.71 -2.41 -0.78
N LEU A 11 -13.52 -3.33 -1.31
CA LEU A 11 -13.50 -3.72 -2.72
C LEU A 11 -14.29 -2.77 -3.64
N GLN A 12 -14.99 -1.77 -3.10
CA GLN A 12 -15.95 -0.95 -3.86
C GLN A 12 -15.42 0.40 -4.38
N THR A 13 -14.16 0.77 -4.18
CA THR A 13 -13.68 2.10 -4.61
C THR A 13 -12.32 2.06 -5.28
N VAL A 14 -12.30 2.03 -6.62
CA VAL A 14 -11.18 2.56 -7.39
C VAL A 14 -11.73 3.37 -8.57
N GLN A 15 -11.95 4.67 -8.36
CA GLN A 15 -11.95 5.64 -9.45
C GLN A 15 -10.57 6.31 -9.48
N GLY A 16 -9.82 6.03 -10.55
CA GLY A 16 -8.46 6.52 -10.76
C GLY A 16 -8.41 8.04 -10.94
N GLY A 17 -7.81 8.70 -9.97
CA GLY A 17 -7.42 10.10 -9.93
C GLY A 17 -6.50 10.32 -8.72
N PRO A 18 -5.89 11.51 -8.52
CA PRO A 18 -4.97 11.77 -7.41
C PRO A 18 -5.57 11.53 -6.01
N GLN A 19 -6.90 11.45 -5.90
CA GLN A 19 -7.63 11.12 -4.66
C GLN A 19 -7.73 9.59 -4.39
N GLY A 20 -7.41 8.75 -5.37
CA GLY A 20 -7.50 7.29 -5.25
C GLY A 20 -6.33 6.67 -4.48
N LEU A 21 -5.18 7.34 -4.43
CA LEU A 21 -3.99 6.89 -3.70
C LEU A 21 -4.10 7.19 -2.21
N ASP A 22 -4.55 8.40 -1.83
CA ASP A 22 -4.90 8.74 -0.43
C ASP A 22 -5.92 7.76 0.17
N LEU A 23 -6.95 7.40 -0.60
CA LEU A 23 -7.97 6.44 -0.19
C LEU A 23 -7.41 5.01 -0.03
N ALA A 24 -6.44 4.64 -0.88
CA ALA A 24 -5.76 3.37 -0.79
C ALA A 24 -4.87 3.30 0.47
N GLU A 25 -4.18 4.39 0.82
CA GLU A 25 -3.38 4.47 2.04
C GLU A 25 -4.25 4.36 3.31
N GLU A 26 -5.37 5.09 3.39
CA GLU A 26 -6.30 5.01 4.52
C GLU A 26 -6.88 3.60 4.67
N THR A 27 -7.23 2.97 3.55
CA THR A 27 -7.73 1.59 3.52
C THR A 27 -6.66 0.61 4.01
N ILE A 28 -5.42 0.74 3.55
CA ILE A 28 -4.30 -0.10 3.98
C ILE A 28 -4.04 0.07 5.49
N ASP A 29 -4.05 1.30 6.00
CA ASP A 29 -3.89 1.58 7.44
C ASP A 29 -5.03 0.95 8.26
N GLY A 30 -6.26 1.00 7.76
CA GLY A 30 -7.41 0.33 8.36
C GLY A 30 -7.22 -1.18 8.48
N VAL A 31 -6.75 -1.82 7.41
CA VAL A 31 -6.47 -3.26 7.38
C VAL A 31 -5.33 -3.63 8.34
N ILE A 32 -4.22 -2.87 8.34
CA ILE A 32 -3.09 -3.10 9.26
C ILE A 32 -3.55 -3.04 10.71
N LYS A 33 -4.35 -2.03 11.07
CA LYS A 33 -4.86 -1.84 12.43
C LYS A 33 -5.82 -2.97 12.86
N GLN A 34 -6.63 -3.46 11.94
CA GLN A 34 -7.50 -4.60 12.20
C GLN A 34 -6.66 -5.86 12.46
N ILE A 35 -5.63 -6.12 11.65
CA ILE A 35 -4.72 -7.24 11.86
C ILE A 35 -3.98 -7.13 13.20
N ASP A 36 -3.51 -5.94 13.59
CA ASP A 36 -2.87 -5.72 14.90
C ASP A 36 -3.80 -6.09 16.06
N THR A 37 -5.08 -5.71 15.96
CA THR A 37 -6.10 -6.02 16.98
C THR A 37 -6.32 -7.52 17.07
N GLU A 38 -6.49 -8.19 15.94
CA GLU A 38 -6.70 -9.64 15.87
C GLU A 38 -5.46 -10.40 16.38
N LEU A 39 -4.24 -9.99 16.01
CA LEU A 39 -2.99 -10.62 16.48
C LEU A 39 -2.72 -10.43 17.98
N ALA A 40 -3.22 -9.34 18.57
CA ALA A 40 -3.12 -9.09 20.00
C ALA A 40 -4.01 -10.04 20.82
N GLU A 41 -5.20 -10.37 20.29
CA GLU A 41 -6.13 -11.31 20.93
C GLU A 41 -5.82 -12.77 20.57
N PHE A 42 -5.27 -13.01 19.38
CA PHE A 42 -4.99 -14.34 18.86
C PHE A 42 -3.67 -14.90 19.40
N ASN A 43 -3.78 -15.77 20.41
CA ASN A 43 -2.64 -16.40 21.07
C ASN A 43 -2.62 -17.93 20.88
N PRO A 44 -1.94 -18.45 19.82
CA PRO A 44 -1.76 -19.88 19.61
C PRO A 44 -1.04 -20.61 20.76
N GLU A 45 -0.15 -19.92 21.50
CA GLU A 45 0.54 -20.52 22.64
C GLU A 45 -0.44 -20.81 23.79
N ALA A 46 -1.45 -19.96 24.00
CA ALA A 46 -2.48 -20.22 24.99
C ALA A 46 -3.24 -21.53 24.69
N PHE A 47 -3.47 -21.85 23.40
CA PHE A 47 -4.07 -23.13 23.01
C PHE A 47 -3.19 -24.32 23.38
N ALA A 48 -1.87 -24.22 23.18
CA ALA A 48 -0.94 -25.31 23.49
C ALA A 48 -1.03 -25.77 24.96
N PHE A 49 -1.26 -24.83 25.87
CA PHE A 49 -1.42 -25.14 27.30
C PHE A 49 -2.87 -25.44 27.69
N ALA A 50 -3.83 -24.64 27.23
CA ALA A 50 -5.23 -24.75 27.65
C ALA A 50 -5.94 -25.99 27.09
N ALA A 51 -5.54 -26.46 25.90
CA ALA A 51 -6.08 -27.65 25.28
C ALA A 51 -5.22 -28.90 25.54
N SER A 52 -4.21 -28.84 26.41
CA SER A 52 -3.44 -30.03 26.78
C SER A 52 -4.25 -30.91 27.74
N ILE A 53 -4.44 -32.18 27.38
CA ILE A 53 -4.98 -33.21 28.28
C ILE A 53 -3.81 -34.09 28.72
N GLN A 54 -3.66 -34.28 30.04
CA GLN A 54 -2.64 -35.18 30.57
C GLN A 54 -2.95 -36.63 30.24
N ASP A 55 -1.93 -37.43 29.97
CA ASP A 55 -2.08 -38.86 29.64
C ASP A 55 -2.87 -39.64 30.71
N SER A 56 -2.73 -39.25 31.98
CA SER A 56 -3.48 -39.84 33.11
C SER A 56 -4.99 -39.60 33.04
N SER A 57 -5.44 -38.58 32.30
CA SER A 57 -6.85 -38.19 32.19
C SER A 57 -7.64 -39.02 31.18
N TYR A 58 -6.97 -39.80 30.31
CA TYR A 58 -7.66 -40.70 29.36
C TYR A 58 -8.17 -42.00 29.99
N GLY A 59 -7.79 -42.28 31.24
CA GLY A 59 -8.17 -43.50 31.97
C GLY A 59 -7.23 -44.68 31.71
N GLY A 60 -7.57 -45.84 32.29
CA GLY A 60 -6.72 -47.03 32.30
C GLY A 60 -7.16 -48.18 31.39
N ALA A 61 -8.15 -47.97 30.52
CA ALA A 61 -8.61 -49.01 29.58
C ALA A 61 -7.65 -49.15 28.38
N ASP A 62 -7.63 -50.30 27.72
CA ASP A 62 -6.78 -50.54 26.54
C ASP A 62 -7.06 -49.55 25.39
N SER A 63 -8.27 -49.00 25.32
CA SER A 63 -8.65 -47.96 24.36
C SER A 63 -8.10 -46.57 24.70
N ALA A 64 -7.67 -46.33 25.95
CA ALA A 64 -7.19 -45.03 26.41
C ALA A 64 -5.89 -44.62 25.70
N ALA A 65 -4.98 -45.57 25.48
CA ALA A 65 -3.72 -45.31 24.76
C ALA A 65 -3.97 -44.88 23.30
N ASN A 66 -4.96 -45.50 22.64
CA ASN A 66 -5.33 -45.15 21.28
C ASN A 66 -6.02 -43.78 21.21
N LEU A 67 -6.91 -43.49 22.17
CA LEU A 67 -7.54 -42.18 22.29
C LEU A 67 -6.51 -41.06 22.55
N ALA A 68 -5.56 -41.27 23.47
CA ALA A 68 -4.48 -40.34 23.76
C ALA A 68 -3.63 -40.04 22.52
N LEU A 69 -3.27 -41.07 21.76
CA LEU A 69 -2.52 -40.92 20.50
C LEU A 69 -3.27 -40.05 19.49
N HIS A 70 -4.55 -40.35 19.25
CA HIS A 70 -5.36 -39.59 18.30
C HIS A 70 -5.61 -38.15 18.76
N TYR A 71 -5.83 -37.95 20.06
CA TYR A 71 -5.97 -36.63 20.65
C TYR A 71 -4.70 -35.80 20.44
N ASN A 72 -3.53 -36.34 20.82
CA ASN A 72 -2.26 -35.63 20.72
C ASN A 72 -1.95 -35.23 19.28
N ARG A 73 -2.24 -36.11 18.30
CA ARG A 73 -2.12 -35.78 16.87
C ARG A 73 -3.07 -34.66 16.45
N ALA A 74 -4.34 -34.73 16.86
CA ALA A 74 -5.32 -33.69 16.53
C ALA A 74 -4.93 -32.34 17.17
N HIS A 75 -4.52 -32.36 18.43
CA HIS A 75 -4.02 -31.20 19.17
C HIS A 75 -2.82 -30.57 18.46
N GLU A 76 -1.84 -31.37 18.06
CA GLU A 76 -0.66 -30.90 17.32
C GLU A 76 -1.04 -30.25 15.97
N VAL A 77 -1.95 -30.87 15.21
CA VAL A 77 -2.43 -30.32 13.94
C VAL A 77 -3.15 -28.98 14.14
N ILE A 78 -4.00 -28.87 15.17
CA ILE A 78 -4.71 -27.63 15.48
C ILE A 78 -3.72 -26.55 15.88
N TRP A 79 -2.79 -26.85 16.79
CA TRP A 79 -1.76 -25.91 17.23
C TRP A 79 -0.91 -25.39 16.06
N LYS A 80 -0.44 -26.30 15.18
CA LYS A 80 0.31 -25.91 13.97
C LYS A 80 -0.53 -25.03 13.03
N THR A 81 -1.80 -25.38 12.84
CA THR A 81 -2.72 -24.57 12.01
C THR A 81 -2.89 -23.16 12.59
N LEU A 82 -3.09 -23.04 13.90
CA LEU A 82 -3.24 -21.73 14.57
C LEU A 82 -1.96 -20.90 14.42
N ARG A 83 -0.80 -21.53 14.58
CA ARG A 83 0.49 -20.86 14.36
C ARG A 83 0.67 -20.41 12.91
N GLY A 84 0.34 -21.26 11.94
CA GLY A 84 0.40 -20.91 10.52
C GLY A 84 -0.48 -19.70 10.17
N ILE A 85 -1.72 -19.67 10.69
CA ILE A 85 -2.62 -18.51 10.52
C ILE A 85 -2.00 -17.22 11.07
N ARG A 86 -1.31 -17.30 12.22
CA ARG A 86 -0.61 -16.15 12.79
C ARG A 86 0.51 -15.66 11.86
N GLU A 87 1.34 -16.58 11.39
CA GLU A 87 2.45 -16.29 10.47
C GLU A 87 1.93 -15.69 9.14
N ASP A 88 0.79 -16.19 8.64
CA ASP A 88 0.13 -15.66 7.43
C ASP A 88 -0.41 -14.23 7.66
N LEU A 89 -1.02 -13.95 8.81
CA LEU A 89 -1.51 -12.62 9.16
C LEU A 89 -0.37 -11.61 9.31
N GLU A 90 0.73 -11.99 9.96
CA GLU A 90 1.95 -11.18 10.08
C GLU A 90 2.56 -10.90 8.69
N SER A 91 2.62 -11.91 7.83
CA SER A 91 3.11 -11.77 6.45
C SER A 91 2.22 -10.87 5.59
N PHE A 92 0.90 -11.01 5.72
CA PHE A 92 -0.07 -10.17 5.02
C PHE A 92 0.03 -8.71 5.49
N GLN A 93 0.19 -8.48 6.79
CA GLN A 93 0.43 -7.14 7.33
C GLN A 93 1.70 -6.51 6.73
N GLN A 94 2.79 -7.29 6.63
CA GLN A 94 4.02 -6.79 6.03
C GLN A 94 3.81 -6.43 4.55
N ALA A 95 3.12 -7.29 3.79
CA ALA A 95 2.79 -7.00 2.39
C ALA A 95 1.94 -5.72 2.24
N CYS A 96 1.00 -5.46 3.17
CA CYS A 96 0.25 -4.20 3.21
C CYS A 96 1.17 -2.99 3.44
N ARG A 97 2.14 -3.08 4.36
CA ARG A 97 3.12 -2.01 4.60
C ARG A 97 3.99 -1.77 3.37
N ASP A 98 4.42 -2.83 2.71
CA ASP A 98 5.24 -2.74 1.50
C ASP A 98 4.45 -2.07 0.36
N ALA A 99 3.19 -2.49 0.15
CA ALA A 99 2.30 -1.87 -0.83
C ALA A 99 2.08 -0.36 -0.56
N LYS A 100 1.93 0.03 0.71
CA LYS A 100 1.84 1.45 1.09
C LYS A 100 3.11 2.22 0.73
N ASN A 101 4.29 1.67 1.01
CA ASN A 101 5.56 2.32 0.66
C ASN A 101 5.74 2.44 -0.85
N GLU A 102 5.29 1.45 -1.63
CA GLU A 102 5.28 1.51 -3.09
C GLU A 102 4.36 2.63 -3.62
N ILE A 103 3.17 2.78 -3.02
CA ILE A 103 2.23 3.86 -3.34
C ILE A 103 2.87 5.23 -3.09
N ILE A 104 3.41 5.46 -1.89
CA ILE A 104 4.06 6.73 -1.52
C ILE A 104 5.21 7.04 -2.48
N SER A 105 6.05 6.05 -2.79
CA SER A 105 7.19 6.22 -3.70
C SER A 105 6.74 6.58 -5.12
N ALA A 106 5.66 5.95 -5.61
CA ALA A 106 5.09 6.25 -6.92
C ALA A 106 4.49 7.66 -6.99
N ASP A 107 3.93 8.15 -5.89
CA ASP A 107 3.42 9.52 -5.77
C ASP A 107 4.53 10.55 -5.76
N GLU A 108 5.59 10.33 -4.99
CA GLU A 108 6.78 11.19 -4.99
C GLU A 108 7.41 11.28 -6.39
N ASP A 109 7.61 10.14 -7.06
CA ASP A 109 8.12 10.07 -8.43
C ASP A 109 7.23 10.81 -9.43
N SER A 110 5.91 10.69 -9.27
CA SER A 110 4.94 11.37 -10.14
C SER A 110 4.95 12.88 -9.93
N TYR A 111 5.03 13.33 -8.67
CA TYR A 111 5.17 14.74 -8.32
C TYR A 111 6.42 15.37 -8.92
N ASP A 112 7.56 14.67 -8.84
CA ASP A 112 8.82 15.16 -9.39
C ASP A 112 8.78 15.26 -10.92
N ARG A 113 8.18 14.27 -11.61
CA ARG A 113 7.99 14.33 -13.07
C ARG A 113 7.10 15.49 -13.50
N ILE A 114 6.02 15.75 -12.76
CA ILE A 114 5.12 16.89 -13.03
C ILE A 114 5.87 18.21 -12.83
N ARG A 115 6.64 18.34 -11.75
CA ARG A 115 7.46 19.53 -11.47
C ARG A 115 8.46 19.80 -12.58
N ILE A 116 9.24 18.79 -12.99
CA ILE A 116 10.22 18.92 -14.09
C ILE A 116 9.53 19.32 -15.39
N THR A 117 8.38 18.71 -15.69
CA THR A 117 7.62 19.04 -16.91
C THR A 117 7.11 20.47 -16.88
N ARG A 118 6.61 20.94 -15.73
CA ARG A 118 6.16 22.32 -15.55
C ARG A 118 7.30 23.31 -15.68
N ASP A 119 8.44 23.05 -15.03
CA ASP A 119 9.64 23.88 -15.15
C ASP A 119 10.12 23.95 -16.61
N ALA A 120 10.06 22.83 -17.35
CA ALA A 120 10.38 22.79 -18.78
C ALA A 120 9.38 23.59 -19.63
N VAL A 121 8.08 23.51 -19.35
CA VAL A 121 7.04 24.29 -20.02
C VAL A 121 7.19 25.78 -19.74
N ASP A 122 7.44 26.17 -18.49
CA ASP A 122 7.65 27.56 -18.09
C ASP A 122 8.93 28.14 -18.74
N ALA A 123 10.00 27.35 -18.82
CA ALA A 123 11.21 27.72 -19.55
C ALA A 123 10.96 27.86 -21.07
N LEU A 124 10.19 26.96 -21.67
CA LEU A 124 9.78 27.02 -23.08
C LEU A 124 8.93 28.27 -23.36
N ALA A 125 7.95 28.56 -22.51
CA ALA A 125 7.11 29.75 -22.61
C ALA A 125 7.94 31.02 -22.51
N SER A 126 8.81 31.12 -21.49
CA SER A 126 9.71 32.27 -21.28
C SER A 126 10.66 32.51 -22.46
N GLY A 127 11.20 31.42 -23.02
CA GLY A 127 12.08 31.46 -24.20
C GLY A 127 11.34 31.82 -25.49
N SER A 128 10.09 31.40 -25.65
CA SER A 128 9.21 31.77 -26.77
C SER A 128 8.91 33.28 -26.74
N THR A 129 8.48 33.81 -25.60
CA THR A 129 8.13 35.23 -25.46
C THR A 129 9.34 36.14 -25.71
N SER A 130 10.53 35.73 -25.24
CA SER A 130 11.77 36.46 -25.45
C SER A 130 12.16 36.54 -26.94
N ARG A 131 12.02 35.44 -27.69
CA ARG A 131 12.31 35.41 -29.14
C ARG A 131 11.29 36.21 -29.96
N GLU A 132 10.02 36.21 -29.57
CA GLU A 132 8.99 37.04 -30.20
C GLU A 132 9.30 38.53 -30.03
N GLY A 133 9.66 38.94 -28.81
CA GLY A 133 10.05 40.31 -28.50
C GLY A 133 11.31 40.75 -29.26
N GLN A 134 12.31 39.87 -29.39
CA GLN A 134 13.52 40.16 -30.16
C GLN A 134 13.24 40.33 -31.66
N ARG A 135 12.40 39.47 -32.25
CA ARG A 135 12.00 39.61 -33.65
C ARG A 135 11.22 40.91 -33.89
N GLN A 136 10.28 41.26 -33.01
CA GLN A 136 9.57 42.53 -33.11
C GLN A 136 10.51 43.73 -32.96
N TYR A 137 11.54 43.64 -32.12
CA TYR A 137 12.52 44.69 -31.95
C TYR A 137 13.41 44.86 -33.20
N ASP A 138 13.83 43.75 -33.80
CA ASP A 138 14.64 43.73 -35.02
C ASP A 138 13.83 44.21 -36.24
N ASP A 139 12.57 43.80 -36.36
CA ASP A 139 11.63 44.27 -37.40
C ASP A 139 11.32 45.76 -37.24
N ALA A 140 11.14 46.25 -36.01
CA ALA A 140 10.93 47.67 -35.73
C ALA A 140 12.16 48.51 -36.11
N ARG A 141 13.38 48.02 -35.85
CA ARG A 141 14.62 48.70 -36.26
C ARG A 141 14.77 48.75 -37.78
N GLN A 142 14.47 47.66 -38.48
CA GLN A 142 14.53 47.65 -39.95
C GLN A 142 13.45 48.54 -40.57
N GLY A 143 12.24 48.58 -40.02
CA GLY A 143 11.16 49.46 -40.49
C GLY A 143 11.44 50.95 -40.29
N GLN A 144 12.19 51.31 -39.24
CA GLN A 144 12.57 52.69 -38.94
C GLN A 144 13.68 53.20 -39.88
N ASP A 145 14.58 52.33 -40.33
CA ASP A 145 15.66 52.65 -41.28
C ASP A 145 15.13 52.88 -42.71
N VAL A 146 14.01 52.24 -43.08
CA VAL A 146 13.40 52.35 -44.43
C VAL A 146 12.51 53.59 -44.58
N THR A 147 12.06 54.22 -43.49
CA THR A 147 11.13 55.38 -43.53
C THR A 147 11.80 56.73 -43.23
N GLY A 148 13.05 56.76 -42.76
CA GLY A 148 13.77 57.99 -42.39
C GLY A 148 14.59 58.66 -43.51
N GLY A 149 14.56 58.14 -44.74
CA GLY A 149 15.50 58.56 -45.78
C GLY A 149 14.86 58.92 -47.12
N ARG A 150 14.00 59.93 -47.18
CA ARG A 150 13.69 60.62 -48.45
C ARG A 150 13.02 61.99 -48.29
N ASP A 151 13.75 62.93 -47.69
CA ASP A 151 13.50 64.37 -47.88
C ASP A 151 14.84 65.06 -48.18
N ALA A 152 15.16 65.16 -49.49
CA ALA A 152 16.09 66.13 -50.09
C ALA A 152 15.98 66.06 -51.62
#